data_AF-A0A9E5E2V8-F1
#
_entry.id   AF-A0A9E5E2V8-F1
#
_cell.length_a   1.000
_cell.length_b   1.000
_cell.length_c   1.000
_cell.angle_alpha   90.00
_cell.angle_beta   90.00
_cell.angle_gamma   90.00
#
_symmetry.space_group_name_H-M   'P 1'
#
loop_
_entity.id
_entity.type
_entity.pdbx_description
1 polymer ?
#
loop_
_entity_poly.entity_id
_entity_poly.type
_entity_poly.pdbx_seq_one_letter_code
_entity_poly.pdbx_strand_id
1 'polypeptide(L)'
;MESTQNTKVVVIKNIYLYLVAFVGLMMMVFASADLINTLLRSYVFTHADQDYYQSYPCAVPAIARADGKPIDQPDCSKQQEEMKQQSDKNRIAQRERDLIRDLSFILVGAPLFFFHWRIVRKKGE
;
A
#
# COMPACT_ATOMS: atom_id res chain seq x y z
N MET A 1 50.65 -18.82 -3.42
CA MET A 1 49.39 -18.92 -2.66
C MET A 1 48.75 -17.55 -2.36
N GLU A 2 49.45 -16.43 -2.55
CA GLU A 2 48.96 -15.08 -2.23
C GLU A 2 47.95 -14.50 -3.24
N SER A 3 48.06 -14.84 -4.54
CA SER A 3 47.13 -14.30 -5.56
C SER A 3 45.70 -14.81 -5.38
N THR A 4 45.53 -16.06 -4.93
CA THR A 4 44.21 -16.68 -4.73
C THR A 4 43.44 -16.05 -3.57
N GLN A 5 44.13 -15.53 -2.56
CA GLN A 5 43.48 -14.85 -1.43
C GLN A 5 42.94 -13.49 -1.84
N ASN A 6 43.70 -12.71 -2.62
CA ASN A 6 43.24 -11.44 -3.17
C ASN A 6 42.02 -11.60 -4.09
N THR A 7 41.99 -12.62 -4.94
CA THR A 7 40.82 -12.88 -5.80
C THR A 7 39.58 -13.20 -4.99
N LYS A 8 39.70 -14.01 -3.92
CA LYS A 8 38.56 -14.31 -3.03
C LYS A 8 38.04 -13.06 -2.32
N VAL A 9 38.93 -12.21 -1.81
CA VAL A 9 38.56 -10.94 -1.16
C VAL A 9 37.85 -10.00 -2.13
N VAL A 10 38.32 -9.90 -3.38
CA VAL A 10 37.68 -9.09 -4.43
C VAL A 10 36.29 -9.64 -4.78
N VAL A 11 36.14 -10.96 -4.92
CA VAL A 11 34.85 -11.60 -5.20
C VAL A 11 33.85 -11.37 -4.06
N ILE A 12 34.27 -11.54 -2.81
CA ILE A 12 33.41 -11.32 -1.63
C ILE A 12 32.97 -9.86 -1.54
N LYS A 13 33.89 -8.91 -1.76
CA LYS A 13 33.56 -7.48 -1.79
C LYS A 13 32.58 -7.15 -2.90
N ASN A 14 32.77 -7.68 -4.11
CA ASN A 14 31.85 -7.47 -5.22
C ASN A 14 30.47 -8.04 -4.92
N ILE A 15 30.37 -9.28 -4.41
CA ILE A 15 29.09 -9.89 -4.02
C ILE A 15 28.39 -9.04 -2.96
N TYR A 16 29.10 -8.62 -1.92
CA TYR A 16 28.56 -7.74 -0.88
C TYR A 16 28.03 -6.43 -1.47
N LEU A 17 28.81 -5.78 -2.34
CA LEU A 17 28.46 -4.51 -2.95
C LEU A 17 27.25 -4.65 -3.89
N TYR A 18 27.15 -5.74 -4.64
CA TYR A 18 25.96 -6.04 -5.47
C TYR A 18 24.72 -6.32 -4.63
N LEU A 19 24.83 -7.06 -3.53
CA LEU A 19 23.69 -7.33 -2.65
C LEU A 19 23.18 -6.06 -1.98
N VAL A 20 24.07 -5.22 -1.45
CA VAL A 20 23.69 -3.95 -0.84
C VAL A 20 23.09 -2.99 -1.87
N ALA A 21 23.70 -2.89 -3.06
CA ALA A 21 23.15 -2.09 -4.15
C ALA A 21 21.78 -2.60 -4.61
N PHE A 22 21.57 -3.91 -4.64
CA PHE A 22 20.28 -4.51 -4.98
C PHE A 22 19.20 -4.17 -3.95
N VAL A 23 19.49 -4.31 -2.66
CA VAL A 23 18.56 -3.93 -1.58
C VAL A 23 18.26 -2.44 -1.63
N GLY A 24 19.27 -1.60 -1.81
CA GLY A 24 19.10 -0.14 -1.94
C GLY A 24 18.24 0.24 -3.16
N LEU A 25 18.47 -0.41 -4.31
CA LEU A 25 17.66 -0.22 -5.51
C LEU A 25 16.20 -0.61 -5.26
N MET A 26 15.95 -1.73 -4.57
CA MET A 26 14.59 -2.14 -4.21
C MET A 26 13.90 -1.11 -3.29
N MET A 27 14.59 -0.60 -2.27
CA MET A 27 14.04 0.46 -1.41
C MET A 27 13.71 1.74 -2.20
N MET A 28 14.59 2.15 -3.11
CA MET A 28 14.38 3.32 -3.96
C MET A 28 13.13 3.17 -4.84
N VAL A 29 12.91 1.97 -5.38
CA VAL A 29 11.73 1.65 -6.20
C VAL A 29 10.44 1.74 -5.39
N PHE A 30 10.40 1.13 -4.21
CA PHE A 30 9.23 1.18 -3.34
C PHE A 30 8.93 2.61 -2.88
N ALA A 31 9.95 3.37 -2.48
CA ALA A 31 9.80 4.76 -2.08
C ALA A 31 9.29 5.65 -3.23
N SER A 32 9.80 5.45 -4.45
CA SER A 32 9.37 6.22 -5.62
C SER A 32 7.92 5.89 -6.01
N ALA A 33 7.54 4.62 -5.98
CA ALA A 33 6.17 4.19 -6.24
C ALA A 33 5.20 4.75 -5.19
N ASP A 34 5.57 4.74 -3.91
CA ASP A 34 4.73 5.27 -2.84
C ASP A 34 4.60 6.80 -2.89
N LEU A 35 5.67 7.50 -3.28
CA LEU A 35 5.64 8.94 -3.52
C LEU A 35 4.65 9.28 -4.66
N ILE A 36 4.71 8.56 -5.78
CA ILE A 36 3.79 8.74 -6.91
C ILE A 36 2.36 8.43 -6.47
N ASN A 37 2.15 7.32 -5.77
CA ASN A 37 0.85 6.92 -5.23
C ASN A 37 0.25 8.00 -4.32
N THR A 38 1.06 8.59 -3.42
CA THR A 38 0.67 9.67 -2.52
C THR A 38 0.33 10.94 -3.29
N LEU A 39 1.16 11.33 -4.26
CA LEU A 39 0.92 12.51 -5.09
C LEU A 39 -0.34 12.36 -5.94
N LEU A 40 -0.57 11.19 -6.55
CA LEU A 40 -1.78 10.94 -7.34
C LEU A 40 -3.04 11.02 -6.47
N ARG A 41 -3.04 10.46 -5.27
CA ARG A 41 -4.17 10.58 -4.35
C ARG A 41 -4.39 12.00 -3.87
N SER A 42 -3.33 12.69 -3.47
CA SER A 42 -3.42 14.01 -2.85
C SER A 42 -3.77 15.09 -3.88
N TYR A 43 -3.16 15.05 -5.08
CA TYR A 43 -3.33 16.10 -6.09
C TYR A 43 -4.34 15.76 -7.20
N VAL A 44 -4.47 14.49 -7.60
CA VAL A 44 -5.33 14.11 -8.74
C VAL A 44 -6.68 13.52 -8.27
N PHE A 45 -6.67 12.73 -7.18
CA PHE A 45 -7.85 12.04 -6.66
C PHE A 45 -8.15 12.40 -5.20
N THR A 46 -8.45 13.67 -4.94
CA THR A 46 -8.73 14.20 -3.60
C THR A 46 -9.91 13.51 -2.89
N HIS A 47 -10.74 12.76 -3.62
CA HIS A 47 -11.86 11.98 -3.07
C HIS A 47 -11.46 10.63 -2.42
N ALA A 48 -10.25 10.12 -2.68
CA ALA A 48 -9.80 8.83 -2.15
C ALA A 48 -9.26 8.91 -0.70
N ASP A 49 -9.11 10.13 -0.18
CA ASP A 49 -8.57 10.47 1.14
C ASP A 49 -9.67 10.79 2.17
N GLN A 50 -10.93 10.42 1.90
CA GLN A 50 -11.98 10.56 2.91
C GLN A 50 -11.67 9.64 4.09
N ASP A 51 -11.32 10.27 5.21
CA ASP A 51 -11.05 9.64 6.49
C ASP A 51 -12.15 8.65 6.85
N TYR A 52 -11.70 7.42 7.05
CA TYR A 52 -12.52 6.24 7.22
C TYR A 52 -13.02 6.22 8.67
N TYR A 53 -14.07 6.99 8.99
CA TYR A 53 -14.75 6.82 10.28
C TYR A 53 -15.41 5.44 10.30
N GLN A 54 -14.80 4.53 11.04
CA GLN A 54 -15.36 3.22 11.33
C GLN A 54 -16.51 3.43 12.32
N SER A 55 -17.73 3.53 11.81
CA SER A 55 -18.93 3.57 12.64
C SER A 55 -19.04 2.26 13.40
N TYR A 56 -18.96 2.31 14.73
CA TYR A 56 -19.19 1.14 15.57
C TYR A 56 -20.66 0.71 15.43
N PRO A 57 -20.93 -0.60 15.34
CA PRO A 57 -22.30 -1.10 15.35
C PRO A 57 -22.97 -0.68 16.66
N CYS A 58 -24.24 -0.29 16.59
CA CYS A 58 -25.06 -0.07 17.76
C CYS A 58 -25.06 -1.35 18.61
N ALA A 59 -24.31 -1.33 19.73
CA ALA A 59 -24.55 -2.26 20.81
C ALA A 59 -25.78 -1.72 21.54
N VAL A 60 -26.90 -2.41 21.44
CA VAL A 60 -28.09 -2.11 22.25
C VAL A 60 -27.82 -2.70 23.64
N PRO A 61 -27.51 -1.91 24.69
CA PRO A 61 -27.57 -2.47 26.03
C PRO A 61 -29.03 -2.68 26.38
N ALA A 62 -29.43 -3.91 26.67
CA ALA A 62 -30.71 -4.21 27.29
C ALA A 62 -30.68 -3.74 28.76
N ILE A 63 -30.62 -2.44 28.99
CA ILE A 63 -30.80 -1.84 30.30
C ILE A 63 -32.14 -1.12 30.32
N ALA A 64 -33.15 -1.79 30.87
CA ALA A 64 -34.29 -1.08 31.40
C ALA A 64 -33.76 -0.06 32.42
N ARG A 65 -34.16 1.21 32.31
CA ARG A 65 -33.92 2.16 33.39
C ARG A 65 -34.58 1.61 34.67
N ALA A 66 -34.00 1.90 35.83
CA ALA A 66 -34.48 1.44 37.14
C ALA A 66 -35.94 1.87 37.47
N ASP A 67 -36.53 2.76 36.66
CA ASP A 67 -37.90 3.25 36.73
C ASP A 67 -38.88 2.51 35.79
N GLY A 68 -38.46 1.41 35.15
CA GLY A 68 -39.33 0.55 34.33
C GLY A 68 -39.80 1.20 33.02
N LYS A 69 -39.28 2.38 32.65
CA LYS A 69 -39.64 3.05 31.40
C LYS A 69 -38.70 2.60 30.27
N PRO A 70 -39.24 2.31 29.06
CA PRO A 70 -38.40 2.01 27.90
C PRO A 70 -37.47 3.20 27.62
N ILE A 71 -36.17 2.92 27.43
CA ILE A 71 -35.23 3.92 26.92
C ILE A 71 -35.64 4.20 25.49
N ASP A 72 -35.81 5.49 25.17
CA ASP A 72 -36.09 5.95 23.81
C ASP A 72 -34.98 5.43 22.90
N GLN A 73 -35.34 4.46 22.06
CA GLN A 73 -34.40 3.64 21.34
C GLN A 73 -33.85 4.46 20.16
N PRO A 74 -32.53 4.64 20.02
CA PRO A 74 -32.01 5.22 18.79
C PRO A 74 -32.51 4.40 17.61
N ASP A 75 -32.96 5.06 16.55
CA ASP A 75 -33.51 4.43 15.35
C ASP A 75 -32.42 3.62 14.62
N CYS A 76 -32.19 2.39 15.09
CA CYS A 76 -31.15 1.48 14.60
C CYS A 76 -31.31 1.18 13.10
N SER A 77 -32.51 1.35 12.54
CA SER A 77 -32.76 1.12 11.12
C SER A 77 -32.02 2.12 10.24
N LYS A 78 -32.06 3.42 10.61
CA LYS A 78 -31.32 4.48 9.92
C LYS A 78 -29.81 4.33 10.05
N GLN A 79 -29.33 3.99 11.25
CA GLN A 79 -27.90 3.80 11.50
C GLN A 79 -27.34 2.61 10.71
N GLN A 80 -28.13 1.53 10.55
CA GLN A 80 -27.71 0.37 9.76
C GLN A 80 -27.67 0.68 8.25
N GLU A 81 -28.59 1.51 7.76
CA GLU A 81 -28.62 1.95 6.37
C GLU A 81 -27.43 2.88 6.05
N GLU A 82 -27.11 3.81 6.94
CA GLU A 82 -25.91 4.67 6.87
C GLU A 82 -24.61 3.84 6.90
N MET A 83 -24.52 2.83 7.77
CA MET A 83 -23.37 1.92 7.80
C MET A 83 -23.21 1.14 6.50
N LYS A 84 -24.30 0.70 5.88
CA LYS A 84 -24.26 -0.01 4.59
C LYS A 84 -23.76 0.92 3.49
N GLN A 85 -24.31 2.13 3.40
CA GLN A 85 -23.86 3.14 2.44
C GLN A 85 -22.38 3.52 2.63
N GLN A 86 -21.95 3.65 3.89
CA GLN A 86 -20.54 3.94 4.20
C GLN A 86 -19.65 2.77 3.79
N SER A 87 -20.05 1.52 4.07
CA SER A 87 -19.30 0.32 3.69
C SER A 87 -19.13 0.17 2.17
N ASP A 88 -20.13 0.59 1.39
CA ASP A 88 -20.06 0.56 -0.07
C ASP A 88 -19.09 1.62 -0.60
N LYS A 89 -19.15 2.86 -0.09
CA LYS A 89 -18.17 3.92 -0.41
C LYS A 89 -16.75 3.49 -0.06
N ASN A 90 -16.62 2.89 1.11
CA ASN A 90 -15.38 2.36 1.65
C ASN A 90 -14.76 1.26 0.78
N ARG A 91 -15.58 0.34 0.26
CA ARG A 91 -15.13 -0.71 -0.65
C ARG A 91 -14.65 -0.15 -1.99
N ILE A 92 -15.34 0.88 -2.51
CA ILE A 92 -14.95 1.57 -3.74
C ILE A 92 -13.62 2.29 -3.52
N ALA A 93 -13.50 3.07 -2.44
CA ALA A 93 -12.27 3.77 -2.10
C ALA A 93 -11.08 2.82 -1.94
N GLN A 94 -11.25 1.68 -1.23
CA GLN A 94 -10.20 0.66 -1.11
C GLN A 94 -9.73 0.13 -2.47
N ARG A 95 -10.66 -0.20 -3.37
CA ARG A 95 -10.32 -0.64 -4.73
C ARG A 95 -9.53 0.42 -5.50
N GLU A 96 -9.94 1.68 -5.43
CA GLU A 96 -9.19 2.79 -6.03
C GLU A 96 -7.78 2.88 -5.44
N ARG A 97 -7.63 2.62 -4.13
CA ARG A 97 -6.31 2.61 -3.53
C ARG A 97 -5.43 1.50 -4.08
N ASP A 98 -5.95 0.29 -4.18
CA ASP A 98 -5.17 -0.82 -4.68
C ASP A 98 -4.75 -0.57 -6.14
N LEU A 99 -5.66 -0.04 -6.96
CA LEU A 99 -5.36 0.33 -8.35
C LEU A 99 -4.27 1.40 -8.49
N ILE A 100 -4.31 2.48 -7.69
CA ILE A 100 -3.28 3.53 -7.78
C ILE A 100 -1.91 2.99 -7.33
N ARG A 101 -1.88 2.12 -6.30
CA ARG A 101 -0.65 1.46 -5.85
C ARG A 101 -0.07 0.57 -6.95
N ASP A 102 -0.89 -0.28 -7.54
CA ASP A 102 -0.46 -1.20 -8.60
C ASP A 102 0.00 -0.44 -9.84
N LEU A 103 -0.70 0.63 -10.21
CA LEU A 103 -0.30 1.51 -11.31
C LEU A 103 1.06 2.17 -11.01
N SER A 104 1.30 2.60 -9.77
CA SER A 104 2.58 3.18 -9.37
C SER A 104 3.72 2.17 -9.48
N PHE A 105 3.49 0.91 -9.09
CA PHE A 105 4.48 -0.15 -9.29
C PHE A 105 4.73 -0.49 -10.74
N ILE A 106 3.71 -0.48 -11.61
CA ILE A 106 3.89 -0.69 -13.04
C ILE A 106 4.70 0.47 -13.66
N LEU A 107 4.41 1.72 -13.27
CA LEU A 107 5.08 2.89 -13.84
C LEU A 107 6.57 2.92 -13.52
N VAL A 108 6.97 2.44 -12.34
CA VAL A 108 8.39 2.33 -11.94
C VAL A 108 9.02 1.00 -12.39
N GLY A 109 8.27 -0.09 -12.30
CA GLY A 109 8.74 -1.45 -12.61
C GLY A 109 8.91 -1.70 -14.11
N ALA A 110 8.03 -1.15 -14.96
CA ALA A 110 8.11 -1.32 -16.41
C ALA A 110 9.41 -0.75 -17.03
N PRO A 111 9.84 0.50 -16.75
CA PRO A 111 11.11 1.00 -17.25
C PRO A 111 12.29 0.22 -16.68
N LEU A 112 12.27 -0.18 -15.40
CA LEU A 112 13.30 -1.03 -14.82
C LEU A 112 13.44 -2.38 -15.52
N PHE A 113 12.31 -3.06 -15.75
CA PHE A 113 12.27 -4.33 -16.48
C PHE A 113 12.78 -4.16 -17.91
N PHE A 114 12.34 -3.10 -18.60
CA PHE A 114 12.79 -2.81 -19.96
C PHE A 114 14.29 -2.52 -20.04
N PHE A 115 14.83 -1.70 -19.13
CA PHE A 115 16.26 -1.41 -19.05
C PHE A 115 17.08 -2.67 -18.76
N HIS A 116 16.64 -3.48 -17.79
CA HIS A 116 17.30 -4.75 -17.46
C HIS A 116 17.30 -5.69 -18.67
N TRP A 117 16.15 -5.87 -19.32
CA TRP A 117 16.00 -6.71 -20.51
C TRP A 117 16.88 -6.24 -21.68
N ARG A 118 16.97 -4.93 -21.91
CA ARG A 118 17.82 -4.36 -22.97
C ARG A 118 19.31 -4.57 -22.70
N ILE A 119 19.77 -4.40 -21.46
CA ILE A 119 21.18 -4.58 -21.10
C ILE A 119 21.59 -6.06 -21.20
N VAL A 120 20.75 -6.98 -20.76
CA VAL A 120 21.02 -8.43 -20.86
C VAL A 120 21.13 -8.86 -22.32
N ARG A 121 20.22 -8.39 -23.20
CA ARG A 121 20.31 -8.68 -24.65
C ARG A 121 21.57 -8.11 -25.30
N LYS A 122 22.09 -6.98 -24.81
CA LYS A 122 23.29 -6.33 -25.37
C LYS A 122 24.61 -6.98 -24.98
N LYS A 123 24.61 -7.88 -23.99
CA LYS A 123 25.78 -8.66 -23.55
C LYS A 123 25.76 -10.11 -24.05
N GLY A 124 24.72 -10.49 -24.79
CA GLY A 124 24.58 -11.81 -25.42
C GLY A 124 25.17 -11.87 -26.84
N GLU A 125 25.80 -10.79 -27.31
CA GLU A 125 26.71 -10.71 -28.45
C GLU A 125 28.12 -10.41 -27.91
#